data_AF-A0A851ICY9-F1
#
_entry.id   AF-A0A851ICY9-F1
#
_cell.length_a   1.000
_cell.length_b   1.000
_cell.length_c   1.000
_cell.angle_alpha   90.00
_cell.angle_beta   90.00
_cell.angle_gamma   90.00
#
_symmetry.space_group_name_H-M   'P 1'
#
loop_
_entity.id
_entity.type
_entity.pdbx_description
1 polymer ?
#
loop_
_entity_poly.entity_id
_entity_poly.type
_entity_poly.pdbx_seq_one_letter_code
_entity_poly.pdbx_strand_id
1 'polypeptide(L)'
;MILDACRSSVDFAKGFVGNGLTEIAAGNGTLIAFATAPNKVARADSAEGGNSVYTKCLLPNIIRPNIKIEDMFKEVRNDVIEMTQGEQIPWKNTSLNNDFYFNTMTDDEINEQIYQCIRNNYSAGTLLFLSKILGKNISELMRIYTKQKSEKVGGIYFNKDEDMEHFILEQVLEMGFKFKNYRWCFDDIPVQMGEFLHNPNVVVRE
;
A
#
# COMPACT_ATOMS: atom_id res chain seq x y z
N MET A 1 -10.08 17.42 -4.82
CA MET A 1 -10.29 17.06 -6.23
C MET A 1 -9.07 16.29 -6.74
N ILE A 2 -9.30 15.16 -7.42
CA ILE A 2 -8.23 14.34 -8.02
C ILE A 2 -8.49 14.28 -9.53
N LEU A 3 -7.49 14.66 -10.32
CA LEU A 3 -7.59 14.77 -11.78
C LEU A 3 -6.58 13.85 -12.44
N ASP A 4 -7.09 12.82 -13.13
CA ASP A 4 -6.30 11.89 -13.92
C ASP A 4 -6.49 12.18 -15.41
N ALA A 5 -5.69 13.13 -15.90
CA ALA A 5 -5.73 13.59 -17.28
C ALA A 5 -4.34 14.03 -17.75
N CYS A 6 -4.10 13.93 -19.05
CA CYS A 6 -2.91 14.52 -19.66
C CYS A 6 -2.96 16.05 -19.53
N ARG A 7 -1.84 16.65 -19.12
CA ARG A 7 -1.65 18.11 -19.19
C ARG A 7 -0.75 18.44 -20.37
N SER A 8 -1.18 18.09 -21.59
CA SER A 8 -0.52 18.59 -22.79
C SER A 8 -0.81 20.09 -22.95
N SER A 9 0.22 20.88 -23.20
CA SER A 9 0.02 22.20 -23.79
C SER A 9 -0.61 21.98 -25.16
N VAL A 10 -1.81 22.53 -25.37
CA VAL A 10 -2.35 22.71 -26.72
C VAL A 10 -1.47 23.76 -27.41
N ASP A 11 -0.62 23.32 -28.34
CA ASP A 11 0.07 24.22 -29.27
C ASP A 11 -0.99 24.80 -30.22
N PHE A 12 -1.69 25.85 -29.76
CA PHE A 12 -2.45 26.72 -30.65
C PHE A 12 -1.47 27.63 -31.38
N ALA A 13 -1.07 27.18 -32.57
CA ALA A 13 -0.59 28.09 -33.58
C ALA A 13 -1.64 29.19 -33.81
N LYS A 14 -1.20 30.46 -33.66
CA LYS A 14 -1.86 31.73 -34.00
C LYS A 14 -2.99 32.24 -33.08
N GLY A 15 -2.61 33.20 -32.24
CA GLY A 15 -3.34 34.48 -32.14
C GLY A 15 -3.93 34.83 -30.77
N PHE A 16 -3.47 35.96 -30.23
CA PHE A 16 -4.05 36.80 -29.16
C PHE A 16 -3.76 36.48 -27.67
N VAL A 17 -2.78 37.25 -27.16
CA VAL A 17 -2.80 38.13 -25.96
C VAL A 17 -3.50 37.65 -24.68
N GLY A 18 -2.70 37.55 -23.61
CA GLY A 18 -3.10 38.05 -22.29
C GLY A 18 -3.19 37.02 -21.17
N ASN A 19 -2.21 37.08 -20.27
CA ASN A 19 -2.08 36.39 -18.98
C ASN A 19 -1.65 34.92 -19.05
N GLY A 20 -0.45 34.68 -18.52
CA GLY A 20 0.11 33.36 -18.31
C GLY A 20 -0.85 32.45 -17.57
N LEU A 21 -0.68 31.15 -17.79
CA LEU A 21 -1.40 30.06 -17.14
C LEU A 21 -1.21 30.18 -15.61
N THR A 22 -2.03 31.02 -14.98
CA THR A 22 -2.04 31.24 -13.54
C THR A 22 -2.16 29.89 -12.88
N GLU A 23 -1.18 29.57 -12.04
CA GLU A 23 -1.21 28.42 -11.15
C GLU A 23 -2.61 28.35 -10.50
N ILE A 24 -3.30 27.22 -10.62
CA ILE A 24 -4.59 27.05 -9.94
C ILE A 24 -4.29 27.14 -8.45
N ALA A 25 -4.48 28.34 -7.89
CA ALA A 25 -4.40 28.60 -6.49
C ALA A 25 -5.53 27.82 -5.84
N ALA A 26 -5.17 26.82 -5.04
CA ALA A 26 -6.16 26.07 -4.27
C ALA A 26 -6.87 27.06 -3.33
N GLY A 27 -8.17 27.31 -3.55
CA GLY A 27 -8.99 28.10 -2.63
C GLY A 27 -8.90 27.54 -1.21
N ASN A 28 -9.02 28.36 -0.17
CA ASN A 28 -8.79 27.94 1.22
C ASN A 28 -9.47 26.60 1.57
N GLY A 29 -8.73 25.64 2.14
CA GLY A 29 -9.24 24.30 2.47
C GLY A 29 -9.38 23.35 1.28
N THR A 30 -8.75 23.62 0.14
CA THR A 30 -8.85 22.78 -1.06
C THR A 30 -7.57 22.01 -1.31
N LEU A 31 -7.71 20.75 -1.74
CA LEU A 31 -6.64 19.96 -2.33
C LEU A 31 -6.98 19.64 -3.79
N ILE A 32 -6.04 19.91 -4.69
CA ILE A 32 -6.11 19.53 -6.11
C ILE A 32 -4.87 18.68 -6.43
N ALA A 33 -5.09 17.39 -6.72
CA ALA A 33 -4.04 16.46 -7.13
C ALA A 33 -4.16 16.15 -8.62
N PHE A 34 -3.03 16.14 -9.32
CA PHE A 34 -2.91 15.88 -10.75
C PHE A 34 -2.04 14.65 -11.00
N ALA A 35 -2.47 13.79 -11.93
CA ALA A 35 -1.68 12.63 -12.36
C ALA A 35 -0.32 12.98 -12.98
N THR A 36 -0.17 14.20 -13.51
CA THR A 36 1.06 14.68 -14.16
C THR A 36 1.42 16.11 -13.77
N ALA A 37 2.70 16.42 -13.86
CA ALA A 37 3.22 17.78 -13.87
C ALA A 37 2.64 18.60 -15.05
N PRO A 38 2.58 19.94 -14.95
CA PRO A 38 2.24 20.79 -16.09
C PRO A 38 3.10 20.46 -17.32
N ASN A 39 2.51 20.47 -18.52
CA ASN A 39 3.18 20.20 -19.81
C ASN A 39 3.73 18.77 -19.99
N LYS A 40 3.18 17.78 -19.29
CA LYS A 40 3.56 16.36 -19.41
C LYS A 40 2.33 15.46 -19.66
N VAL A 41 2.55 14.40 -20.43
CA VAL A 41 1.53 13.41 -20.81
C VAL A 41 1.39 12.36 -19.72
N ALA A 42 0.16 12.02 -19.33
CA ALA A 42 -0.10 10.90 -18.43
C ALA A 42 -0.06 9.63 -19.26
N ARG A 43 0.77 8.64 -18.92
CA ARG A 43 0.74 7.37 -19.64
C ARG A 43 -0.55 6.64 -19.26
N ALA A 44 -1.43 6.46 -20.25
CA ALA A 44 -2.34 5.31 -20.22
C ALA A 44 -1.46 4.07 -20.41
N ASP A 45 -1.67 3.05 -19.58
CA ASP A 45 -0.99 1.78 -19.82
C ASP A 45 -1.41 1.29 -21.20
N SER A 46 -0.45 0.84 -22.01
CA SER A 46 -0.61 0.48 -23.43
C SER A 46 -1.48 -0.77 -23.67
N ALA A 47 -2.16 -1.26 -22.64
CA ALA A 47 -3.17 -2.30 -22.74
C ALA A 47 -4.56 -1.65 -22.79
N GLU A 48 -5.23 -1.79 -23.94
CA GLU A 48 -6.64 -1.38 -24.11
C GLU A 48 -7.49 -1.85 -22.92
N GLY A 49 -8.07 -0.90 -22.17
CA GLY A 49 -9.00 -1.16 -21.06
C GLY A 49 -8.41 -1.15 -19.65
N GLY A 50 -7.11 -0.89 -19.46
CA GLY A 50 -6.48 -0.78 -18.13
C GLY A 50 -6.64 0.59 -17.45
N ASN A 51 -6.58 0.62 -16.11
CA ASN A 51 -6.41 1.86 -15.34
C ASN A 51 -5.12 2.60 -15.74
N SER A 52 -5.10 3.93 -15.66
CA SER A 52 -3.86 4.71 -15.83
C SER A 52 -2.81 4.32 -14.78
N VAL A 53 -1.53 4.61 -15.04
CA VAL A 53 -0.47 4.38 -14.02
C VAL A 53 -0.77 5.13 -12.72
N TYR A 54 -1.25 6.37 -12.82
CA TYR A 54 -1.60 7.16 -11.64
C TYR A 54 -2.73 6.54 -10.83
N THR A 55 -3.81 6.11 -11.51
CA THR A 55 -4.93 5.43 -10.84
C THR A 55 -4.49 4.10 -10.24
N LYS A 56 -3.63 3.32 -10.93
CA LYS A 56 -3.07 2.07 -10.38
C LYS A 56 -2.31 2.28 -9.07
N CYS A 57 -1.53 3.36 -8.96
CA CYS A 57 -0.81 3.72 -7.74
C CYS A 57 -1.70 4.36 -6.68
N LEU A 58 -2.76 5.08 -7.08
CA LEU A 58 -3.70 5.73 -6.16
C LEU A 58 -4.56 4.72 -5.38
N LEU A 59 -5.08 3.69 -6.05
CA LEU A 59 -6.00 2.71 -5.46
C LEU A 59 -5.47 2.01 -4.19
N PRO A 60 -4.22 1.49 -4.14
CA PRO A 60 -3.71 0.91 -2.90
C PRO A 60 -3.52 1.97 -1.81
N ASN A 61 -3.17 3.21 -2.16
CA ASN A 61 -2.89 4.24 -1.16
C ASN A 61 -4.14 4.86 -0.55
N ILE A 62 -5.23 5.00 -1.31
CA ILE A 62 -6.47 5.66 -0.82
C ILE A 62 -7.22 4.83 0.23
N ILE A 63 -7.04 3.50 0.22
CA ILE A 63 -7.66 2.60 1.19
C ILE A 63 -6.84 2.44 2.47
N ARG A 64 -5.60 2.96 2.52
CA ARG A 64 -4.73 2.84 3.69
C ARG A 64 -5.38 3.51 4.90
N PRO A 65 -5.55 2.81 6.02
CA PRO A 65 -6.13 3.40 7.21
C PRO A 65 -5.17 4.42 7.82
N ASN A 66 -5.73 5.50 8.37
CA ASN A 66 -5.05 6.47 9.22
C ASN A 66 -3.84 7.18 8.59
N ILE A 67 -3.75 7.22 7.25
CA ILE A 67 -2.73 8.00 6.55
C ILE A 67 -3.25 9.41 6.24
N LYS A 68 -2.46 10.43 6.58
CA LYS A 68 -2.75 11.81 6.20
C LYS A 68 -2.77 11.93 4.69
N ILE A 69 -3.70 12.69 4.14
CA ILE A 69 -3.84 12.88 2.70
C ILE A 69 -2.56 13.41 2.05
N GLU A 70 -1.80 14.26 2.75
CA GLU A 70 -0.52 14.77 2.26
C GLU A 70 0.49 13.66 2.09
N ASP A 71 0.58 12.75 3.07
CA ASP A 71 1.51 11.62 3.07
C ASP A 71 1.04 10.55 2.09
N MET A 72 -0.26 10.29 2.01
CA MET A 72 -0.86 9.42 1.00
C MET A 72 -0.46 9.86 -0.42
N PHE A 73 -0.57 11.15 -0.75
CA PHE A 73 -0.14 11.64 -2.07
C PHE A 73 1.38 11.69 -2.26
N LYS A 74 2.19 11.71 -1.19
CA LYS A 74 3.65 11.52 -1.31
C LYS A 74 3.94 10.07 -1.73
N GLU A 75 3.28 9.10 -1.12
CA GLU A 75 3.42 7.68 -1.45
C GLU A 75 2.96 7.38 -2.87
N VAL A 76 1.79 7.89 -3.29
CA VAL A 76 1.32 7.78 -4.68
C VAL A 76 2.34 8.34 -5.67
N ARG A 77 2.96 9.48 -5.36
CA ARG A 77 4.01 10.05 -6.22
C ARG A 77 5.21 9.10 -6.31
N ASN A 78 5.67 8.55 -5.19
CA ASN A 78 6.79 7.62 -5.17
C ASN A 78 6.50 6.37 -6.00
N ASP A 79 5.33 5.74 -5.80
CA ASP A 79 4.90 4.57 -6.56
C ASP A 79 4.83 4.87 -8.08
N VAL A 80 4.33 6.04 -8.49
CA VAL A 80 4.27 6.42 -9.91
C VAL A 80 5.67 6.65 -10.50
N ILE A 81 6.56 7.32 -9.76
CA ILE A 81 7.96 7.54 -10.19
C ILE A 81 8.66 6.19 -10.37
N GLU A 82 8.50 5.28 -9.42
CA GLU A 82 9.09 3.94 -9.49
C GLU A 82 8.55 3.16 -10.69
N MET A 83 7.22 3.09 -10.85
CA MET A 83 6.58 2.33 -11.93
C MET A 83 6.88 2.89 -13.32
N THR A 84 7.10 4.21 -13.44
CA THR A 84 7.43 4.87 -14.71
C THR A 84 8.91 5.16 -14.91
N GLN A 85 9.78 4.68 -14.01
CA GLN A 85 11.22 4.98 -14.03
C GLN A 85 11.53 6.49 -14.11
N GLY A 86 10.70 7.31 -13.45
CA GLY A 86 10.81 8.77 -13.39
C GLY A 86 10.23 9.53 -14.58
N GLU A 87 9.63 8.86 -15.57
CA GLU A 87 9.01 9.53 -16.72
C GLU A 87 7.76 10.33 -16.33
N GLN A 88 7.00 9.86 -15.34
CA GLN A 88 5.80 10.51 -14.83
C GLN A 88 6.01 11.00 -13.40
N ILE A 89 5.74 12.28 -13.15
CA ILE A 89 5.85 12.89 -11.82
C ILE A 89 4.50 13.55 -11.48
N PRO A 90 3.71 12.98 -10.55
CA PRO A 90 2.47 13.58 -10.07
C PRO A 90 2.67 14.89 -9.30
N TRP A 91 1.77 15.86 -9.53
CA TRP A 91 1.80 17.18 -8.89
C TRP A 91 0.58 17.40 -7.99
N LYS A 92 0.72 18.16 -6.90
CA LYS A 92 -0.39 18.53 -6.01
C LYS A 92 -0.29 19.99 -5.58
N ASN A 93 -1.43 20.66 -5.51
CA ASN A 93 -1.61 21.97 -4.88
C ASN A 93 -2.58 21.80 -3.71
N THR A 94 -2.17 22.23 -2.51
CA THR A 94 -2.98 22.11 -1.29
C THR A 94 -2.98 23.42 -0.51
N SER A 95 -4.13 23.76 0.05
CA SER A 95 -4.35 24.83 1.02
C SER A 95 -5.13 24.30 2.23
N LEU A 96 -4.97 23.01 2.53
CA LEU A 96 -5.58 22.37 3.71
C LEU A 96 -5.00 22.97 4.99
N ASN A 97 -5.89 23.31 5.93
CA ASN A 97 -5.52 23.87 7.23
C ASN A 97 -5.50 22.83 8.36
N ASN A 98 -6.13 21.68 8.13
CA ASN A 98 -6.25 20.58 9.10
C ASN A 98 -5.88 19.27 8.42
N ASP A 99 -5.45 18.31 9.24
CA ASP A 99 -5.24 16.94 8.77
C ASP A 99 -6.54 16.36 8.21
N PHE A 100 -6.45 15.71 7.05
CA PHE A 100 -7.54 14.95 6.46
C PHE A 100 -7.07 13.53 6.17
N TYR A 101 -7.98 12.57 6.36
CA TYR A 101 -7.75 11.15 6.16
C TYR A 101 -8.90 10.62 5.31
N PHE A 102 -8.61 9.88 4.25
CA PHE A 102 -9.66 9.23 3.45
C PHE A 102 -10.31 8.07 4.19
N ASN A 103 -9.52 7.41 5.04
CA ASN A 103 -9.93 6.24 5.78
C ASN A 103 -9.44 6.35 7.22
N THR A 104 -10.36 6.49 8.17
CA THR A 104 -10.07 6.51 9.62
C THR A 104 -10.61 5.24 10.24
N MET A 105 -9.74 4.45 10.86
CA MET A 105 -10.10 3.17 11.47
C MET A 105 -9.44 3.03 12.84
N THR A 106 -10.16 2.42 13.76
CA THR A 106 -9.62 1.96 15.03
C THR A 106 -8.73 0.73 14.83
N ASP A 107 -7.88 0.42 15.81
CA ASP A 107 -7.04 -0.78 15.75
C ASP A 107 -7.87 -2.08 15.66
N ASP A 108 -9.04 -2.12 16.31
CA ASP A 108 -9.96 -3.25 16.24
C ASP A 108 -10.54 -3.45 14.83
N GLU A 109 -10.93 -2.36 14.17
CA GLU A 109 -11.41 -2.41 12.77
C GLU A 109 -10.31 -2.84 11.80
N ILE A 110 -9.07 -2.38 12.01
CA ILE A 110 -7.91 -2.80 11.23
C ILE A 110 -7.66 -4.30 11.44
N ASN A 111 -7.68 -4.78 12.69
CA ASN A 111 -7.46 -6.18 13.01
C ASN A 111 -8.53 -7.10 12.42
N GLU A 112 -9.80 -6.69 12.48
CA GLU A 112 -10.90 -7.42 11.83
C GLU A 112 -10.71 -7.47 10.31
N GLN A 113 -10.29 -6.37 9.67
CA GLN A 113 -9.99 -6.40 8.22
C GLN A 113 -8.83 -7.32 7.88
N ILE A 114 -7.74 -7.29 8.65
CA ILE A 114 -6.60 -8.21 8.47
C ILE A 114 -7.11 -9.66 8.52
N TYR A 115 -7.89 -10.00 9.54
CA TYR A 115 -8.45 -11.34 9.68
C TYR A 115 -9.33 -11.73 8.50
N GLN A 116 -10.26 -10.87 8.08
CA GLN A 116 -11.16 -11.17 6.97
C GLN A 116 -10.40 -11.30 5.64
N CYS A 117 -9.43 -10.43 5.35
CA CYS A 117 -8.61 -10.51 4.14
C CYS A 117 -7.81 -11.83 4.09
N ILE A 118 -7.11 -12.17 5.18
CA ILE A 118 -6.31 -13.41 5.25
C ILE A 118 -7.21 -14.64 5.21
N ARG A 119 -8.37 -14.61 5.87
CA ARG A 119 -9.35 -15.70 5.86
C ARG A 119 -9.92 -15.94 4.47
N ASN A 120 -10.28 -14.89 3.75
CA ASN A 120 -10.93 -14.98 2.43
C ASN A 120 -9.96 -15.42 1.34
N ASN A 121 -8.68 -15.05 1.46
CA ASN A 121 -7.64 -15.49 0.55
C ASN A 121 -6.32 -15.73 1.30
N TYR A 122 -6.14 -16.95 1.79
CA TYR A 122 -4.98 -17.36 2.56
C TYR A 122 -3.78 -17.62 1.64
N SER A 123 -3.00 -16.58 1.35
CA SER A 123 -1.86 -16.65 0.42
C SER A 123 -0.75 -15.66 0.79
N ALA A 124 0.48 -15.94 0.33
CA ALA A 124 1.61 -15.02 0.47
C ALA A 124 1.32 -13.65 -0.17
N GLY A 125 0.64 -13.62 -1.33
CA GLY A 125 0.24 -12.38 -2.00
C GLY A 125 -0.63 -11.48 -1.12
N THR A 126 -1.58 -12.06 -0.37
CA THR A 126 -2.41 -11.32 0.59
C THR A 126 -1.57 -10.73 1.72
N LEU A 127 -0.61 -11.49 2.26
CA LEU A 127 0.27 -11.01 3.34
C LEU A 127 1.19 -9.90 2.86
N LEU A 128 1.78 -10.03 1.67
CA LEU A 128 2.61 -8.99 1.05
C LEU A 128 1.80 -7.71 0.80
N PHE A 129 0.58 -7.86 0.29
CA PHE A 129 -0.32 -6.74 0.08
C PHE A 129 -0.65 -6.01 1.40
N LEU A 130 -1.11 -6.73 2.42
CA LEU A 130 -1.43 -6.15 3.73
C LEU A 130 -0.21 -5.53 4.39
N SER A 131 0.96 -6.17 4.29
CA SER A 131 2.22 -5.66 4.81
C SER A 131 2.58 -4.31 4.18
N LYS A 132 2.47 -4.19 2.84
CA LYS A 132 2.70 -2.94 2.12
C LYS A 132 1.70 -1.84 2.54
N ILE A 133 0.41 -2.19 2.62
CA ILE A 133 -0.67 -1.22 2.88
C ILE A 133 -0.63 -0.69 4.32
N LEU A 134 -0.42 -1.59 5.28
CA LEU A 134 -0.50 -1.31 6.72
C LEU A 134 0.86 -0.98 7.34
N GLY A 135 1.97 -1.23 6.63
CA GLY A 135 3.32 -1.10 7.18
C GLY A 135 3.62 -2.10 8.32
N LYS A 136 2.85 -3.19 8.40
CA LYS A 136 3.00 -4.24 9.40
C LYS A 136 3.89 -5.35 8.89
N ASN A 137 4.66 -5.96 9.78
CA ASN A 137 5.45 -7.14 9.47
C ASN A 137 4.54 -8.35 9.21
N ILE A 138 4.96 -9.26 8.33
CA ILE A 138 4.18 -10.46 8.00
C ILE A 138 3.91 -11.31 9.26
N SER A 139 4.87 -11.45 10.17
CA SER A 139 4.67 -12.17 11.43
C SER A 139 3.60 -11.52 12.30
N GLU A 140 3.50 -10.19 12.33
CA GLU A 140 2.45 -9.47 13.05
C GLU A 140 1.07 -9.71 12.44
N LEU A 141 0.94 -9.66 11.12
CA LEU A 141 -0.31 -9.97 10.41
C LEU A 141 -0.80 -11.38 10.73
N MET A 142 0.13 -12.34 10.73
CA MET A 142 -0.18 -13.73 11.05
C MET A 142 -0.53 -13.94 12.52
N ARG A 143 0.07 -13.19 13.45
CA ARG A 143 -0.35 -13.18 14.86
C ARG A 143 -1.79 -12.71 15.02
N ILE A 144 -2.14 -11.59 14.38
CA ILE A 144 -3.50 -11.03 14.42
C ILE A 144 -4.51 -12.06 13.90
N TYR A 145 -4.25 -12.63 12.73
CA TYR A 145 -5.09 -13.67 12.15
C TYR A 145 -5.23 -14.90 13.05
N THR A 146 -4.10 -15.43 13.54
CA THR A 146 -4.06 -16.68 14.33
C THR A 146 -4.77 -16.51 15.66
N LYS A 147 -4.53 -15.39 16.36
CA LYS A 147 -5.21 -15.07 17.62
C LYS A 147 -6.72 -14.97 17.42
N GLN A 148 -7.18 -14.16 16.46
CA GLN A 148 -8.62 -14.04 16.20
C GLN A 148 -9.25 -15.37 15.77
N LYS A 149 -8.54 -16.19 14.96
CA LYS A 149 -9.01 -17.52 14.57
C LYS A 149 -9.15 -18.47 15.76
N SER A 150 -8.24 -18.42 16.73
CA SER A 150 -8.31 -19.23 17.96
C SER A 150 -9.54 -18.90 18.84
N GLU A 151 -10.03 -17.66 18.76
CA GLU A 151 -11.18 -17.18 19.54
C GLU A 151 -12.53 -17.57 18.89
N LYS A 152 -12.55 -18.01 17.62
CA LYS A 152 -13.79 -18.44 16.94
C LYS A 152 -14.08 -19.93 17.22
N VAL A 153 -15.34 -20.31 17.05
CA VAL A 153 -15.78 -21.71 17.16
C VAL A 153 -15.01 -22.60 16.18
N GLY A 154 -14.40 -23.67 16.68
CA GLY A 154 -13.54 -24.56 15.89
C GLY A 154 -12.12 -24.02 15.64
N GLY A 155 -11.72 -22.96 16.35
CA GLY A 155 -10.37 -22.42 16.34
C GLY A 155 -9.33 -23.38 16.90
N ILE A 156 -8.07 -23.18 16.49
CA ILE A 156 -6.91 -23.87 17.05
C ILE A 156 -6.50 -23.11 18.31
N TYR A 157 -6.47 -23.79 19.45
CA TYR A 157 -6.04 -23.21 20.73
C TYR A 157 -4.58 -23.50 20.98
N PHE A 158 -3.85 -22.50 21.47
CA PHE A 158 -2.45 -22.62 21.87
C PHE A 158 -2.33 -22.45 23.37
N ASN A 159 -1.55 -23.32 24.02
CA ASN A 159 -1.33 -23.26 25.47
C ASN A 159 -0.18 -22.30 25.82
N LYS A 160 0.73 -22.06 24.89
CA LYS A 160 1.90 -21.18 25.03
C LYS A 160 2.09 -20.33 23.78
N ASP A 161 2.60 -19.12 23.96
CA ASP A 161 2.91 -18.22 22.85
C ASP A 161 3.96 -18.83 21.90
N GLU A 162 4.93 -19.58 22.43
CA GLU A 162 5.94 -20.30 21.64
C GLU A 162 5.32 -21.30 20.65
N ASP A 163 4.25 -21.99 21.06
CA ASP A 163 3.56 -22.96 20.21
C ASP A 163 2.82 -22.24 19.06
N MET A 164 2.22 -21.09 19.34
CA MET A 164 1.59 -20.23 18.32
C MET A 164 2.62 -19.69 17.33
N GLU A 165 3.77 -19.24 17.83
CA GLU A 165 4.85 -18.67 17.00
C GLU A 165 5.46 -19.72 16.09
N HIS A 166 5.71 -20.92 16.60
CA HIS A 166 6.14 -22.05 15.79
C HIS A 166 5.09 -22.40 14.74
N PHE A 167 3.81 -22.46 15.12
CA PHE A 167 2.73 -22.70 14.16
C PHE A 167 2.71 -21.64 13.04
N ILE A 168 2.82 -20.36 13.39
CA ILE A 168 2.86 -19.28 12.40
C ILE A 168 4.07 -19.42 11.46
N LEU A 169 5.25 -19.73 12.01
CA LEU A 169 6.47 -19.91 11.22
C LEU A 169 6.29 -21.02 10.18
N GLU A 170 5.76 -22.18 10.59
CA GLU A 170 5.46 -23.28 9.67
C GLU A 170 4.49 -22.85 8.56
N GLN A 171 3.42 -22.11 8.89
CA GLN A 171 2.46 -21.62 7.92
C GLN A 171 3.08 -20.66 6.90
N VAL A 172 3.97 -19.78 7.35
CA VAL A 172 4.71 -18.86 6.48
C VAL A 172 5.68 -19.62 5.57
N LEU A 173 6.38 -20.63 6.09
CA LEU A 173 7.24 -21.50 5.27
C LEU A 173 6.44 -22.27 4.21
N GLU A 174 5.28 -22.82 4.57
CA GLU A 174 4.37 -23.51 3.65
C GLU A 174 3.85 -22.60 2.53
N MET A 175 3.66 -21.31 2.82
CA MET A 175 3.31 -20.31 1.81
C MET A 175 4.45 -19.96 0.86
N GLY A 176 5.66 -20.48 1.07
CA GLY A 176 6.81 -20.31 0.18
C GLY A 176 7.79 -19.20 0.59
N PHE A 177 7.60 -18.57 1.74
CA PHE A 177 8.60 -17.66 2.30
C PHE A 177 9.84 -18.43 2.74
N LYS A 178 11.02 -17.85 2.53
CA LYS A 178 12.32 -18.51 2.82
C LYS A 178 13.26 -17.54 3.51
N PHE A 179 14.03 -18.04 4.47
CA PHE A 179 15.15 -17.31 5.04
C PHE A 179 16.44 -17.67 4.29
N LYS A 180 17.00 -16.73 3.52
CA LYS A 180 18.23 -16.90 2.74
C LYS A 180 19.14 -15.71 2.96
N ASN A 181 20.46 -15.95 3.10
CA ASN A 181 21.45 -14.87 3.24
C ASN A 181 21.09 -13.85 4.33
N TYR A 182 20.63 -14.32 5.49
CA TYR A 182 20.19 -13.48 6.62
C TYR A 182 19.00 -12.56 6.34
N ARG A 183 18.21 -12.86 5.31
CA ARG A 183 17.00 -12.10 4.95
C ARG A 183 15.84 -13.04 4.64
N TRP A 184 14.65 -12.61 5.03
CA TRP A 184 13.42 -13.25 4.58
C TRP A 184 13.09 -12.81 3.16
N CYS A 185 12.72 -13.77 2.32
CA CYS A 185 12.34 -13.55 0.94
C CYS A 185 11.08 -14.32 0.58
N PHE A 186 10.35 -13.80 -0.41
CA PHE A 186 9.30 -14.51 -1.16
C PHE A 186 9.65 -14.37 -2.65
N ASP A 187 9.69 -15.49 -3.38
CA ASP A 187 10.18 -15.53 -4.77
C ASP A 187 11.51 -14.78 -4.97
N ASP A 188 12.45 -15.00 -4.04
CA ASP A 188 13.78 -14.37 -3.97
C ASP A 188 13.79 -12.84 -3.80
N ILE A 189 12.63 -12.20 -3.62
CA ILE A 189 12.48 -10.78 -3.29
C ILE A 189 12.47 -10.63 -1.77
N PRO A 190 13.28 -9.73 -1.18
CA PRO A 190 13.27 -9.47 0.26
C PRO A 190 11.91 -8.95 0.77
N VAL A 191 11.51 -9.38 1.97
CA VAL A 191 10.22 -9.02 2.58
C VAL A 191 10.38 -8.56 4.03
N GLN A 192 9.41 -7.78 4.51
CA GLN A 192 9.30 -7.39 5.92
C GLN A 192 8.63 -8.50 6.74
N MET A 193 9.42 -9.51 7.11
CA MET A 193 8.88 -10.64 7.87
C MET A 193 8.62 -10.29 9.33
N GLY A 194 9.47 -9.47 9.94
CA GLY A 194 9.51 -9.29 11.40
C GLY A 194 10.18 -10.45 12.11
N GLU A 195 10.11 -10.42 13.44
CA GLU A 195 10.73 -11.42 14.31
C GLU A 195 9.72 -12.51 14.70
N PHE A 196 10.24 -13.68 15.04
CA PHE A 196 9.50 -14.79 15.63
C PHE A 196 10.10 -15.10 17.00
N LEU A 197 9.27 -15.48 17.97
CA LEU A 197 9.79 -15.98 19.24
C LEU A 197 10.52 -17.30 18.98
N HIS A 198 11.80 -17.35 19.31
CA HIS A 198 12.61 -18.54 19.16
C HIS A 198 12.45 -19.45 20.38
N ASN A 199 12.00 -20.68 20.17
CA ASN A 199 12.12 -21.74 21.16
C ASN A 199 13.41 -22.54 20.88
N PRO A 200 14.48 -22.39 21.69
CA PRO A 200 15.74 -23.09 21.47
C PRO A 200 15.64 -24.62 21.59
N ASN A 201 14.52 -25.13 22.11
CA ASN A 201 14.27 -26.56 22.27
C ASN A 201 13.51 -27.18 21.08
N VAL A 202 13.06 -26.38 20.11
CA VAL A 202 12.30 -26.85 18.96
C VAL A 202 13.11 -26.61 17.68
N VAL A 203 13.64 -27.69 17.11
CA VAL A 203 14.35 -27.64 15.84
C VAL A 203 13.31 -27.65 14.72
N VAL A 204 13.13 -26.50 14.07
CA VAL A 204 12.38 -26.37 12.82
C VAL A 204 13.25 -27.03 11.74
N ARG A 205 12.88 -28.29 11.45
CA ARG A 205 13.45 -29.29 10.52
C ARG A 205 14.55 -28.87 9.54
N GLU A 206 15.50 -29.80 9.38
CA GLU A 206 16.60 -29.85 8.38
C GLU A 206 16.15 -29.68 6.92
#